data_AF-A0ABD2NU51-F1
#
_entry.id   AF-A0ABD2NU51-F1
#
_cell.length_a   1.000
_cell.length_b   1.000
_cell.length_c   1.000
_cell.angle_alpha   90.00
_cell.angle_beta   90.00
_cell.angle_gamma   90.00
#
_symmetry.space_group_name_H-M   'P 1'
#
loop_
_entity.id
_entity.type
_entity.pdbx_description
1 polymer ?
#
loop_
_entity_poly.entity_id
_entity_poly.type
_entity_poly.pdbx_seq_one_letter_code
_entity_poly.pdbx_strand_id
1 'polypeptide(L)'
;MLVLLEFRNVHGRNPEISTKTDDIIELKSIKKSIVELYKVSSNVYEDSLFEQIFGEVVPVCAILGGVIAQEVIKAVSHKEITINNIFLFDPVTFNGKEECVGA
;
A
#
# COMPACT_ATOMS: atom_id res chain seq x y z
N MET A 1 0.57 -3.26 -1.74
CA MET A 1 -0.66 -3.32 -0.91
C MET A 1 -0.98 -4.73 -0.44
N LEU A 2 -1.28 -5.68 -1.33
CA LEU A 2 -1.75 -7.04 -0.94
C LEU A 2 -0.82 -7.79 0.02
N VAL A 3 0.50 -7.78 -0.23
CA VAL A 3 1.48 -8.43 0.66
C VAL A 3 1.43 -7.89 2.09
N LEU A 4 1.30 -6.58 2.26
CA LEU A 4 1.20 -5.94 3.59
C LEU A 4 -0.11 -6.30 4.30
N LEU A 5 -1.21 -6.43 3.55
CA LEU A 5 -2.50 -6.83 4.11
C LEU A 5 -2.45 -8.28 4.59
N GLU A 6 -1.90 -9.19 3.79
CA GLU A 6 -1.75 -10.58 4.21
C GLU A 6 -0.79 -10.74 5.38
N PHE A 7 0.31 -9.98 5.42
CA PHE A 7 1.19 -9.96 6.59
C PHE A 7 0.42 -9.55 7.86
N ARG A 8 -0.44 -8.52 7.77
CA ARG A 8 -1.27 -8.09 8.89
C ARG A 8 -2.31 -9.14 9.28
N ASN A 9 -2.90 -9.85 8.31
CA ASN A 9 -3.85 -10.93 8.57
C ASN A 9 -3.20 -12.10 9.34
N VAL A 10 -1.97 -12.46 8.98
CA VAL A 10 -1.23 -13.58 9.59
C VAL A 10 -0.69 -13.21 10.97
N HIS A 11 -0.10 -12.03 11.12
CA HIS A 11 0.61 -11.66 12.36
C HIS A 11 -0.18 -10.76 13.31
N GLY A 12 -1.31 -10.21 12.87
CA GLY A 12 -2.10 -9.24 13.66
C GLY A 12 -1.40 -7.90 13.92
N ARG A 13 -0.27 -7.64 13.25
CA ARG A 13 0.53 -6.41 13.37
C ARG A 13 1.08 -5.96 12.01
N ASN A 14 1.62 -4.75 11.97
CA ASN A 14 2.40 -4.27 10.83
C ASN A 14 3.86 -4.72 10.93
N PRO A 15 4.62 -4.69 9.83
CA PRO A 15 6.07 -4.85 9.87
C PRO A 15 6.71 -3.79 10.77
N GLU A 16 7.62 -4.20 11.66
CA GLU A 16 8.27 -3.33 12.63
C GLU A 16 9.78 -3.24 12.41
N ILE A 17 10.38 -2.11 12.80
CA ILE A 17 11.82 -1.88 12.65
C ILE A 17 12.63 -2.82 13.57
N SER A 18 12.08 -3.16 14.73
CA SER A 18 12.66 -4.10 15.71
C SER A 18 12.88 -5.49 15.12
N THR A 19 11.95 -5.97 14.30
CA THR A 19 11.95 -7.30 13.68
C THR A 19 12.20 -7.24 12.18
N LYS A 20 12.85 -6.18 11.69
CA LYS A 20 12.97 -5.86 10.27
C LYS A 20 13.45 -7.04 9.42
N THR A 21 14.52 -7.71 9.84
CA THR A 21 15.12 -8.81 9.07
C THR A 21 14.17 -9.99 8.91
N ASP A 22 13.51 -10.39 10.00
CA ASP A 22 12.57 -11.52 10.00
C ASP A 22 11.30 -11.17 9.21
N ASP A 23 10.78 -9.95 9.40
CA ASP A 23 9.60 -9.48 8.69
C ASP A 23 9.83 -9.40 7.18
N ILE A 24 11.03 -9.00 6.72
CA ILE A 24 11.36 -8.98 5.29
C ILE A 24 11.37 -10.40 4.70
N ILE A 25 11.87 -11.38 5.44
CA ILE A 25 11.87 -12.79 4.99
C ILE A 25 10.43 -13.26 4.80
N GLU A 26 9.57 -12.96 5.76
CA GLU A 26 8.16 -13.34 5.71
C GLU A 26 7.40 -12.61 4.60
N LEU A 27 7.63 -11.30 4.43
CA LEU A 27 7.05 -10.52 3.33
C LEU A 27 7.43 -11.06 1.95
N LYS A 28 8.66 -11.56 1.78
CA LYS A 28 9.09 -12.23 0.55
C LYS A 28 8.38 -13.57 0.35
N SER A 29 8.17 -14.33 1.42
CA SER A 29 7.39 -15.57 1.40
C SER A 29 5.94 -15.31 0.96
N ILE A 30 5.26 -14.36 1.61
CA ILE A 30 3.89 -13.95 1.30
C ILE A 30 3.79 -13.43 -0.15
N LYS A 31 4.76 -12.64 -0.61
CA LYS A 31 4.84 -12.18 -2.01
C LYS A 31 4.81 -13.37 -2.97
N LYS A 32 5.62 -14.39 -2.72
CA LYS A 32 5.67 -15.59 -3.56
C LYS A 32 4.30 -16.29 -3.62
N SER A 33 3.66 -16.46 -2.47
CA SER A 33 2.32 -17.09 -2.39
C SER A 33 1.25 -16.29 -3.14
N ILE A 34 1.26 -14.95 -3.03
CA ILE A 34 0.31 -14.08 -3.73
C ILE A 34 0.55 -14.11 -5.24
N VAL A 35 1.80 -14.03 -5.68
CA VAL A 35 2.17 -14.09 -7.10
C VAL A 35 1.69 -15.42 -7.73
N GLU A 36 1.86 -16.53 -7.00
CA GLU A 36 1.39 -17.85 -7.42
C GLU A 36 -0.13 -17.93 -7.47
N LEU A 37 -0.83 -17.40 -6.45
CA LEU A 37 -2.29 -17.40 -6.35
C LEU A 37 -2.96 -16.63 -7.50
N TYR A 38 -2.50 -15.41 -7.77
CA TYR A 38 -3.07 -14.54 -8.79
C TYR A 38 -2.44 -14.74 -10.19
N LYS A 39 -1.47 -15.65 -10.32
CA LYS A 39 -0.75 -15.97 -11.58
C LYS A 39 -0.18 -14.73 -12.27
N VAL A 40 0.29 -13.78 -11.48
CA VAL A 40 0.93 -12.56 -11.99
C VAL A 40 2.41 -12.87 -12.24
N SER A 41 3.08 -12.09 -13.09
CA SER A 41 4.52 -12.28 -13.30
C SER A 41 5.31 -12.07 -12.00
N SER A 42 6.40 -12.82 -11.81
CA SER A 42 7.27 -12.65 -10.64
C SER A 42 8.02 -11.32 -10.62
N ASN A 43 8.03 -10.59 -11.74
CA ASN A 43 8.77 -9.35 -11.96
C ASN A 43 7.94 -8.09 -11.69
N VAL A 44 6.81 -8.18 -10.99
CA VAL A 44 5.90 -7.03 -10.80
C VAL A 44 6.58 -5.89 -10.03
N TYR A 45 7.49 -6.19 -9.10
CA TYR A 45 8.31 -5.21 -8.41
C TYR A 45 9.53 -5.82 -7.71
N GLU A 46 10.55 -5.00 -7.47
CA GLU A 46 11.80 -5.41 -6.82
C GLU A 46 11.62 -5.66 -5.31
N ASP A 47 12.36 -6.64 -4.79
CA ASP A 47 12.39 -6.97 -3.36
C ASP A 47 13.00 -5.84 -2.51
N SER A 48 13.76 -4.93 -3.13
CA SER A 48 14.34 -3.74 -2.52
C SER A 48 13.29 -2.83 -1.88
N LEU A 49 12.05 -2.83 -2.40
CA LEU A 49 10.94 -2.06 -1.85
C LEU A 49 10.59 -2.46 -0.42
N PHE A 50 10.83 -3.72 -0.03
CA PHE A 50 10.53 -4.15 1.34
C PHE A 50 11.39 -3.43 2.37
N GLU A 51 12.55 -2.88 2.00
CA GLU A 51 13.39 -2.12 2.92
C GLU A 51 12.78 -0.76 3.32
N GLN A 52 11.81 -0.25 2.54
CA GLN A 52 11.28 1.12 2.62
C GLN A 52 9.87 1.23 3.22
N ILE A 53 9.22 0.12 3.52
CA ILE A 53 7.81 0.05 3.95
C ILE A 53 7.61 -0.01 5.47
N PHE A 54 8.63 0.36 6.24
CA PHE A 54 8.63 0.27 7.70
C PHE A 54 8.30 1.62 8.36
N GLY A 55 7.37 1.59 9.32
CA GLY A 55 6.97 2.76 10.10
C GLY A 55 6.04 3.71 9.34
N GLU A 56 5.73 4.83 10.00
CA GLU A 56 4.87 5.89 9.47
C GLU A 56 5.68 7.16 9.27
N VAL A 57 5.73 7.64 8.02
CA VAL A 57 6.50 8.83 7.65
C VAL A 57 5.56 10.03 7.67
N VAL A 58 5.78 10.97 8.60
CA VAL A 58 4.88 12.11 8.87
C VAL A 58 4.47 12.88 7.59
N PRO A 59 5.40 13.26 6.68
CA PRO A 59 5.02 13.88 5.41
C PRO A 59 4.07 13.04 4.55
N VAL A 60 4.26 11.72 4.50
CA VAL A 60 3.42 10.80 3.73
C VAL A 60 2.02 10.74 4.33
N CYS A 61 1.92 10.67 5.65
CA CYS A 61 0.65 10.72 6.37
C CYS A 61 -0.10 12.03 6.11
N ALA A 62 0.59 13.17 6.07
CA ALA A 62 -0.02 14.47 5.79
C ALA A 62 -0.58 14.55 4.36
N ILE A 63 0.17 14.05 3.37
CA ILE A 63 -0.26 14.02 1.96
C ILE A 63 -1.49 13.13 1.81
N LEU A 64 -1.41 11.88 2.28
CA LEU A 64 -2.51 10.92 2.17
C LEU A 64 -3.73 11.37 2.99
N GLY A 65 -3.52 11.96 4.16
CA GLY A 65 -4.59 12.53 4.98
C GLY A 65 -5.32 13.67 4.28
N GLY A 66 -4.60 14.55 3.58
CA GLY A 66 -5.19 15.61 2.78
C GLY A 66 -6.03 15.08 1.61
N VAL A 67 -5.51 14.09 0.87
CA VAL A 67 -6.23 13.46 -0.23
C VAL A 67 -7.51 12.77 0.27
N ILE A 68 -7.40 11.94 1.32
CA ILE A 68 -8.55 11.23 1.88
C ILE A 68 -9.60 12.21 2.43
N ALA A 69 -9.18 13.26 3.15
CA ALA A 69 -10.10 14.26 3.69
C ALA A 69 -10.87 14.98 2.58
N GLN A 70 -10.19 15.35 1.49
CA GLN A 70 -10.85 15.98 0.34
C GLN A 70 -11.86 15.01 -0.30
N GLU A 71 -11.50 13.73 -0.49
CA GLU A 71 -12.42 12.74 -1.06
C GLU A 71 -13.67 12.53 -0.21
N VAL A 72 -13.54 12.55 1.13
CA VAL A 72 -14.70 12.52 2.03
C VAL A 72 -15.58 13.76 1.86
N ILE A 73 -14.99 14.96 1.75
CA ILE A 73 -15.76 16.20 1.53
C ILE A 73 -16.53 16.15 0.20
N LYS A 74 -15.89 15.68 -0.87
CA LYS A 74 -16.53 15.51 -2.19
C LYS A 74 -17.70 14.51 -2.09
N ALA A 75 -17.47 13.36 -1.47
CA ALA A 75 -18.47 12.30 -1.32
C ALA A 75 -19.70 12.76 -0.51
N VAL A 76 -19.49 13.45 0.61
CA VAL A 76 -20.58 13.91 1.50
C VAL A 76 -21.33 15.11 0.91
N SER A 77 -20.61 16.02 0.24
CA SER A 77 -21.23 17.22 -0.33
C SER A 77 -21.98 16.96 -1.64
N HIS A 78 -21.65 15.87 -2.35
CA HIS A 78 -22.13 15.57 -3.70
C HIS A 78 -21.87 16.70 -4.72
N LYS A 79 -20.86 17.54 -4.49
CA LYS A 79 -20.54 18.69 -5.34
C LYS A 79 -19.50 18.40 -6.43
N GLU A 80 -18.67 17.39 -6.21
CA GLU A 80 -17.53 17.07 -7.07
C GLU A 80 -17.46 15.55 -7.31
N ILE A 81 -16.75 15.17 -8.38
CA ILE A 81 -16.50 13.76 -8.70
C ILE A 81 -15.38 13.24 -7.79
N THR A 82 -15.62 12.10 -7.16
CA THR A 82 -14.64 11.37 -6.34
C THR A 82 -13.74 10.49 -7.18
N ILE A 83 -12.56 10.19 -6.66
CA ILE A 83 -11.68 9.14 -7.17
C ILE A 83 -12.44 7.82 -7.18
N ASN A 84 -12.33 7.09 -8.29
CA ASN A 84 -12.95 5.77 -8.41
C ASN A 84 -12.10 4.72 -7.70
N ASN A 85 -12.40 4.50 -6.41
CA ASN A 85 -11.95 3.42 -5.53
C ASN A 85 -10.49 3.39 -5.02
N ILE A 86 -9.45 3.56 -5.84
CA ILE A 86 -8.06 3.43 -5.35
C ILE A 86 -7.22 4.66 -5.70
N PHE A 87 -6.50 5.16 -4.70
CA PHE A 87 -5.42 6.14 -4.85
C PHE A 87 -4.12 5.55 -4.31
N LEU A 88 -3.06 5.58 -5.12
CA LEU A 88 -1.72 5.11 -4.79
C LEU A 88 -0.76 6.30 -4.74
N PHE A 89 0.09 6.34 -3.74
CA PHE A 89 1.13 7.37 -3.61
C PHE A 89 2.49 6.72 -3.42
N ASP A 90 3.44 7.12 -4.26
CA ASP A 90 4.85 6.75 -4.14
C ASP A 90 5.65 7.93 -3.55
N PRO A 91 6.17 7.79 -2.31
CA PRO A 91 6.92 8.86 -1.65
C PRO A 91 8.32 9.08 -2.22
N VAL A 92 8.85 8.16 -3.02
CA VAL A 92 10.18 8.28 -3.63
C VAL A 92 10.10 9.09 -4.92
N THR A 93 9.12 8.80 -5.76
CA THR A 93 8.91 9.52 -7.02
C THR A 93 7.95 10.71 -6.89
N PHE A 94 7.31 10.88 -5.73
CA PHE A 94 6.27 11.86 -5.44
C PHE A 94 5.06 11.78 -6.38
N ASN A 95 4.83 10.62 -6.97
CA ASN A 95 3.70 10.41 -7.88
C ASN A 95 2.47 9.90 -7.12
N GLY A 96 1.35 10.57 -7.35
CA GLY A 96 0.00 10.08 -7.01
C GLY A 96 -0.67 9.50 -8.24
N LYS A 97 -1.31 8.34 -8.12
CA LYS A 97 -2.02 7.68 -9.22
C LYS A 97 -3.38 7.18 -8.76
N GLU A 98 -4.40 7.50 -9.54
CA GLU A 98 -5.75 6.95 -9.40
C GLU A 98 -5.83 5.65 -10.21
N GLU A 99 -6.36 4.60 -9.59
CA GLU A 99 -6.58 3.30 -10.22
C GLU A 99 -8.01 2.87 -9.97
N CYS A 100 -8.64 2.28 -10.98
CA CYS A 100 -9.97 1.70 -10.86
C CYS A 100 -9.83 0.18 -10.93
N VAL A 101 -10.06 -0.49 -9.81
CA VAL A 101 -9.98 -1.95 -9.74
C VAL A 101 -11.35 -2.56 -9.39
N GLY A 102 -11.77 -3.59 -10.14
CA GLY A 102 -12.98 -4.35 -9.85
C GLY A 102 -14.30 -3.74 -10.32
N ALA A 103 -14.26 -2.71 -11.17
CA ALA A 103 -15.42 -2.13 -11.85
C ALA A 103 -15.77 -2.86 -13.15
#